data_AF-A0A534CYL4-F1
#
_entry.id   AF-A0A534CYL4-F1
#
_cell.length_a   1.000
_cell.length_b   1.000
_cell.length_c   1.000
_cell.angle_alpha   90.00
_cell.angle_beta   90.00
_cell.angle_gamma   90.00
#
_symmetry.space_group_name_H-M   'P 1'
#
loop_
_entity.id
_entity.type
_entity.pdbx_description
1 polymer ?
#
loop_
_entity_poly.entity_id
_entity_poly.type
_entity_poly.pdbx_seq_one_letter_code
_entity_poly.pdbx_strand_id
1 'polypeptide(L)'
;MRPNADPTDPAVTRFLDAVWMERGLSPNTLAAYRADLTALARWLTERNVPIMRTSRADLQEFIAWRVSAGARPRSTARQLSSFRRFFRYFMREGVI
;
A
#
# COMPACT_ATOMS: atom_id res chain seq x y z
N MET A 1 -5.15 -6.01 28.22
CA MET A 1 -4.50 -5.13 27.22
C MET A 1 -3.86 -6.01 26.17
N ARG A 2 -4.53 -6.24 25.03
CA ARG A 2 -3.96 -7.00 23.92
C ARG A 2 -3.11 -6.05 23.06
N PRO A 3 -1.94 -6.46 22.56
CA PRO A 3 -1.18 -5.64 21.63
C PRO A 3 -2.02 -5.45 20.35
N ASN A 4 -2.29 -4.20 19.98
CA ASN A 4 -2.93 -3.87 18.71
C ASN A 4 -2.01 -4.31 17.57
N ALA A 5 -2.17 -5.55 17.11
CA ALA A 5 -1.78 -5.94 15.76
C ALA A 5 -2.72 -5.18 14.84
N ASP A 6 -2.29 -4.01 14.38
CA ASP A 6 -3.08 -3.20 13.46
C ASP A 6 -3.45 -4.07 12.25
N PRO A 7 -4.73 -4.41 12.04
CA PRO A 7 -5.12 -5.37 11.03
C PRO A 7 -4.75 -4.76 9.68
N THR A 8 -3.71 -5.33 9.06
CA THR A 8 -3.33 -4.98 7.70
C THR A 8 -4.56 -5.23 6.81
N ASP A 9 -4.94 -4.25 5.99
CA ASP A 9 -6.11 -4.34 5.11
C ASP A 9 -6.14 -5.69 4.36
N PRO A 10 -7.30 -6.38 4.28
CA PRO A 10 -7.39 -7.69 3.63
C PRO A 10 -6.86 -7.72 2.19
N ALA A 11 -7.04 -6.64 1.43
CA ALA A 11 -6.52 -6.54 0.07
C ALA A 11 -4.99 -6.49 0.05
N VAL A 12 -4.37 -5.83 1.05
CA VAL A 12 -2.91 -5.80 1.21
C VAL A 12 -2.38 -7.19 1.55
N THR A 13 -3.05 -7.91 2.45
CA THR A 13 -2.67 -9.30 2.78
C THR A 13 -2.77 -10.20 1.55
N ARG A 14 -3.90 -10.19 0.83
CA ARG A 14 -4.07 -10.96 -0.41
C ARG A 14 -2.99 -10.65 -1.45
N PHE A 15 -2.67 -9.38 -1.65
CA PHE A 15 -1.60 -8.99 -2.57
C PHE A 15 -0.24 -9.56 -2.15
N LEU A 16 0.12 -9.45 -0.87
CA LEU A 16 1.41 -9.92 -0.36
C LEU A 16 1.56 -11.43 -0.50
N ASP A 17 0.50 -12.20 -0.20
CA ASP A 17 0.49 -13.65 -0.36
C ASP A 17 0.66 -14.05 -1.82
N ALA A 18 -0.06 -13.37 -2.73
CA ALA A 18 0.04 -13.62 -4.17
C ALA A 18 1.45 -13.33 -4.70
N VAL A 19 2.04 -12.17 -4.37
CA VAL A 19 3.39 -11.84 -4.88
C VAL A 19 4.50 -12.65 -4.22
N TRP A 20 4.28 -13.19 -3.02
CA TRP A 20 5.19 -14.15 -2.41
C TRP A 20 5.18 -15.47 -3.19
N MET A 21 3.99 -16.01 -3.48
CA MET A 21 3.84 -17.27 -4.24
C MET A 21 4.33 -17.16 -5.69
N GLU A 22 3.97 -16.11 -6.42
CA GLU A 22 4.28 -16.01 -7.86
C GLU A 22 5.76 -15.76 -8.17
N ARG A 23 6.47 -15.05 -7.29
CA ARG A 23 7.73 -14.37 -7.66
C ARG A 23 8.90 -14.67 -6.72
N GLY A 24 8.68 -15.44 -5.64
CA GLY A 24 9.71 -15.72 -4.64
C GLY A 24 10.35 -14.45 -4.08
N LEU A 25 9.57 -13.37 -3.94
CA LEU A 25 10.11 -12.08 -3.51
C LEU A 25 10.80 -12.21 -2.15
N SER A 26 11.94 -11.54 -2.01
CA SER A 26 12.67 -11.54 -0.75
C SER A 26 11.80 -11.00 0.40
N PRO A 27 12.01 -11.49 1.64
CA PRO A 27 11.30 -10.99 2.82
C PRO A 27 11.37 -9.46 2.95
N ASN A 28 12.51 -8.86 2.59
CA ASN A 28 12.71 -7.41 2.61
C ASN A 28 11.80 -6.67 1.62
N THR A 29 11.55 -7.25 0.45
CA THR A 29 10.66 -6.66 -0.56
C THR A 29 9.20 -6.73 -0.09
N LEU A 30 8.79 -7.87 0.49
CA LEU A 30 7.45 -8.02 1.06
C LEU A 30 7.22 -7.07 2.23
N ALA A 31 8.21 -6.92 3.12
CA ALA A 31 8.15 -5.97 4.23
C ALA A 31 8.04 -4.53 3.74
N ALA A 32 8.77 -4.16 2.68
CA ALA A 32 8.67 -2.84 2.07
C ALA A 32 7.28 -2.58 1.50
N TYR A 33 6.71 -3.53 0.74
CA TYR A 33 5.33 -3.42 0.24
C TYR A 33 4.31 -3.33 1.37
N ARG A 34 4.42 -4.17 2.40
CA ARG A 34 3.54 -4.13 3.57
C ARG A 34 3.57 -2.76 4.23
N ALA A 35 4.76 -2.22 4.52
CA ALA A 35 4.89 -0.93 5.17
C ALA A 35 4.32 0.22 4.32
N ASP A 36 4.60 0.23 3.02
CA ASP A 36 4.12 1.27 2.11
C ASP A 36 2.59 1.23 1.97
N LEU A 37 2.01 0.04 1.77
CA LEU A 37 0.56 -0.13 1.59
C LEU A 37 -0.23 0.06 2.89
N THR A 38 0.33 -0.35 4.03
CA THR A 38 -0.29 -0.10 5.34
C THR A 38 -0.34 1.39 5.64
N ALA A 39 0.71 2.14 5.30
CA ALA A 39 0.72 3.60 5.47
C ALA A 39 -0.36 4.28 4.61
N LEU A 40 -0.55 3.83 3.37
CA LEU A 40 -1.63 4.32 2.51
C LEU A 40 -3.01 3.95 3.08
N ALA A 41 -3.23 2.68 3.44
CA ALA A 41 -4.50 2.21 3.99
C ALA A 41 -4.92 3.02 5.22
N ARG A 42 -4.01 3.25 6.17
CA ARG A 42 -4.29 4.07 7.37
C ARG A 42 -4.71 5.49 7.02
N TRP A 43 -3.98 6.15 6.12
CA TRP A 43 -4.28 7.52 5.71
C TRP A 43 -5.62 7.65 4.97
N LEU A 44 -6.01 6.60 4.23
CA LEU A 44 -7.32 6.53 3.57
C LEU A 44 -8.46 6.21 4.54
N THR A 45 -8.21 5.41 5.58
CA THR A 45 -9.19 5.12 6.64
C THR A 45 -9.63 6.41 7.34
N GLU A 46 -8.71 7.34 7.61
CA GLU A 46 -9.03 8.67 8.16
C GLU A 46 -9.98 9.49 7.25
N ARG A 47 -10.05 9.14 5.96
CA ARG A 47 -10.88 9.78 4.93
C ARG A 47 -12.11 8.97 4.56
N ASN A 48 -12.36 7.84 5.23
CA ASN A 48 -13.42 6.88 4.89
C ASN A 48 -13.33 6.34 3.45
N VAL A 49 -12.12 6.27 2.88
CA VAL A 49 -11.88 5.72 1.55
C VAL A 49 -11.31 4.31 1.69
N PRO A 50 -11.98 3.26 1.18
CA PRO A 50 -11.37 1.93 1.12
C PRO A 50 -10.17 1.93 0.16
N ILE A 51 -9.10 1.20 0.49
CA ILE A 51 -7.91 1.15 -0.39
C ILE A 51 -8.25 0.65 -1.81
N MET A 52 -9.25 -0.22 -1.93
CA MET A 52 -9.72 -0.76 -3.21
C MET A 52 -10.52 0.25 -4.05
N ARG A 53 -10.96 1.37 -3.46
CA ARG A 53 -11.66 2.47 -4.16
C ARG A 53 -10.80 3.72 -4.28
N THR A 54 -9.50 3.61 -3.99
CA THR A 54 -8.56 4.73 -4.08
C THR A 54 -8.51 5.26 -5.51
N SER A 55 -8.74 6.55 -5.67
CA SER A 55 -8.60 7.25 -6.95
C SER A 55 -7.15 7.71 -7.18
N ARG A 56 -6.87 8.17 -8.39
CA ARG A 56 -5.58 8.82 -8.69
C ARG A 56 -5.35 10.07 -7.83
N ALA A 57 -6.41 10.85 -7.58
CA ALA A 57 -6.33 12.07 -6.77
C ALA A 57 -5.91 11.74 -5.33
N ASP A 58 -6.51 10.71 -4.73
CA ASP A 58 -6.15 10.26 -3.38
C ASP A 58 -4.67 9.86 -3.26
N LEU A 59 -4.12 9.18 -4.28
CA LEU A 59 -2.70 8.84 -4.31
C LEU A 59 -1.80 10.07 -4.41
N GLN A 60 -2.20 11.08 -5.21
CA GLN A 60 -1.45 12.32 -5.34
C GLN A 60 -1.47 13.11 -4.04
N GLU A 61 -2.63 13.20 -3.37
CA GLU A 61 -2.79 13.84 -2.08
C GLU A 61 -2.00 13.13 -0.98
N PHE A 62 -2.02 11.80 -0.93
CA PHE A 62 -1.20 11.04 0.02
C PHE A 62 0.29 11.36 -0.15
N ILE A 63 0.76 11.41 -1.40
CA ILE A 63 2.16 11.71 -1.70
C ILE A 63 2.50 13.16 -1.33
N ALA A 64 1.62 14.12 -1.63
CA ALA A 64 1.80 15.51 -1.24
C ALA A 64 1.88 15.65 0.29
N TRP A 65 0.96 15.02 1.02
CA TRP A 65 0.95 14.98 2.48
C TRP A 65 2.24 14.36 3.06
N ARG A 66 2.73 13.27 2.46
CA ARG A 66 4.01 12.65 2.86
C ARG A 66 5.19 13.59 2.67
N VAL A 67 5.25 14.29 1.54
CA VAL A 67 6.31 15.25 1.24
C VAL A 67 6.25 16.43 2.20
N SER A 68 5.07 16.99 2.48
CA SER A 68 4.91 18.07 3.46
C SER A 68 5.29 17.63 4.89
N ALA A 69 5.10 16.34 5.21
CA ALA A 69 5.54 15.74 6.47
C ALA A 69 7.06 15.38 6.50
N GLY A 70 7.84 15.78 5.49
CA GLY A 70 9.29 15.61 5.46
C GLY A 70 9.78 14.29 4.87
N ALA A 71 8.93 13.53 4.16
CA ALA A 71 9.36 12.30 3.51
C ALA A 71 10.43 12.58 2.44
N ARG A 72 11.49 11.76 2.44
CA ARG A 72 12.57 11.85 1.45
C ARG A 72 12.09 11.38 0.06
N PRO A 73 12.58 11.98 -1.04
CA PRO A 73 12.18 11.61 -2.41
C PRO A 73 12.32 10.11 -2.72
N ARG A 74 13.38 9.47 -2.22
CA ARG A 74 13.62 8.02 -2.38
C ARG A 74 12.51 7.16 -1.74
N SER A 75 11.98 7.59 -0.59
CA SER A 75 10.88 6.90 0.09
C SER A 75 9.60 7.01 -0.73
N THR A 76 9.29 8.21 -1.20
CA THR A 76 8.12 8.50 -2.04
C THR A 76 8.14 7.73 -3.36
N ALA A 77 9.29 7.66 -4.04
CA ALA A 77 9.46 6.87 -5.27
C ALA A 77 9.25 5.37 -5.03
N ARG A 78 9.74 4.84 -3.89
CA ARG A 78 9.49 3.46 -3.48
C ARG A 78 8.00 3.21 -3.25
N GLN A 79 7.32 4.09 -2.51
CA GLN A 79 5.87 3.99 -2.27
C GLN A 79 5.08 3.97 -3.57
N LEU A 80 5.37 4.87 -4.52
CA LEU A 80 4.73 4.87 -5.84
C LEU A 80 4.91 3.56 -6.60
N SER A 81 6.08 2.93 -6.45
CA SER A 81 6.37 1.63 -7.06
C SER A 81 5.54 0.51 -6.42
N SER A 82 5.43 0.52 -5.09
CA SER A 82 4.57 -0.37 -4.30
C SER A 82 3.10 -0.25 -4.71
N PHE A 83 2.57 0.99 -4.79
CA PHE A 83 1.19 1.26 -5.19
C PHE A 83 0.91 0.78 -6.62
N ARG A 84 1.81 1.13 -7.56
CA ARG A 84 1.66 0.71 -8.96
C ARG A 84 1.62 -0.81 -9.09
N ARG A 85 2.37 -1.55 -8.27
CA ARG A 85 2.35 -3.01 -8.32
C ARG A 85 1.09 -3.59 -7.69
N PHE A 86 0.65 -3.02 -6.57
CA PHE A 86 -0.60 -3.40 -5.90
C PHE A 86 -1.83 -3.21 -6.80
N PHE A 87 -2.04 -2.01 -7.34
CA PHE A 87 -3.22 -1.74 -8.16
C PHE A 87 -3.18 -2.53 -9.49
N ARG A 88 -2.01 -2.72 -10.10
CA ARG A 88 -1.90 -3.58 -11.29
C ARG A 88 -2.23 -5.04 -11.02
N TYR A 89 -1.93 -5.55 -9.81
CA TYR A 89 -2.35 -6.89 -9.44
C TYR A 89 -3.87 -6.99 -9.43
N PHE A 90 -4.56 -6.08 -8.75
CA PHE A 90 -6.03 -6.12 -8.68
C PHE A 90 -6.76 -5.79 -9.98
N MET A 91 -6.18 -4.95 -10.85
CA MET A 91 -6.68 -4.76 -12.22
C MET A 91 -6.57 -6.05 -13.05
N ARG A 92 -5.47 -6.80 -12.92
CA ARG A 92 -5.30 -8.08 -13.63
C ARG A 92 -6.26 -9.16 -13.13
N GLU A 93 -6.61 -9.12 -11.84
CA GLU A 93 -7.57 -10.01 -11.21
C GLU A 93 -9.04 -9.63 -11.51
N GLY A 94 -9.29 -8.49 -12.16
CA GLY A 94 -10.65 -7.99 -12.45
C GLY A 94 -11.43 -7.52 -11.23
N VAL A 95 -10.72 -7.13 -10.15
CA VAL A 95 -11.33 -6.68 -8.89
C VAL A 95 -11.50 -5.15 -8.85
N ILE A 96 -10.77 -4.42 -9.71
CA ILE A 96 -10.83 -2.96 -9.91
C ILE A 96 -10.86 -2.68 -11.40
#